data_AF-A0AAV9PCG5-F1
#
_entry.id   AF-A0AAV9PCG5-F1
#
_cell.length_a   1.000
_cell.length_b   1.000
_cell.length_c   1.000
_cell.angle_alpha   90.00
_cell.angle_beta   90.00
_cell.angle_gamma   90.00
#
_symmetry.space_group_name_H-M   'P 1'
#
loop_
_entity.id
_entity.type
_entity.pdbx_description
1 polymer ?
#
loop_
_entity_poly.entity_id
_entity_poly.type
_entity_poly.pdbx_seq_one_letter_code
_entity_poly.pdbx_strand_id
1 'polypeptide(L)'
;MMALEPILALFTVYLSFVFGLVYLFFEAYPVSFSEERGMSPGVASLTFISILLGVFCGCALLAFTTTTRLAPNPQEGRFQETRLLLMIAGAATLPIGLFWFAWTSFPSINPWPQIIAGVPIGFSVIVITLQGLNYIIDCYTVNANSALAAMTFVRSWFGAAFPLFAGIMFRKLGVPWATSTLAFIACALLPVPVLFYKFGAKIRSMSKYVPN
;
A
#
# COMPACT_ATOMS: atom_id res chain seq x y z
N MET A 1 -20.11 1.40 12.24
CA MET A 1 -19.13 2.46 11.89
C MET A 1 -18.82 2.46 10.41
N MET A 2 -18.15 1.45 9.84
CA MET A 2 -17.80 1.46 8.40
C MET A 2 -19.00 1.61 7.45
N ALA A 3 -20.15 0.96 7.71
CA ALA A 3 -21.35 1.11 6.88
C ALA A 3 -22.04 2.48 6.99
N LEU A 4 -21.76 3.24 8.06
CA LEU A 4 -22.29 4.59 8.29
C LEU A 4 -21.32 5.68 7.82
N GLU A 5 -20.08 5.31 7.52
CA GLU A 5 -18.97 6.18 7.14
C GLU A 5 -18.37 5.67 5.83
N PRO A 6 -18.97 6.00 4.66
CA PRO A 6 -18.49 5.55 3.35
C PRO A 6 -17.02 5.89 3.09
N ILE A 7 -16.57 6.98 3.73
CA ILE A 7 -15.21 7.49 3.74
C ILE A 7 -14.23 6.52 4.40
N LEU A 8 -14.54 6.09 5.63
CA LEU A 8 -13.75 5.09 6.34
C LEU A 8 -13.74 3.76 5.59
N ALA A 9 -14.86 3.40 4.94
CA ALA A 9 -14.93 2.19 4.13
C ALA A 9 -14.00 2.25 2.91
N LEU A 10 -14.02 3.33 2.12
CA LEU A 10 -13.14 3.49 0.95
C LEU A 10 -11.67 3.44 1.34
N PHE A 11 -11.31 4.13 2.43
CA PHE A 11 -9.95 4.17 2.93
C PHE A 11 -9.50 2.83 3.51
N THR A 12 -10.40 2.14 4.21
CA THR A 12 -10.16 0.77 4.70
C THR A 12 -9.91 -0.18 3.53
N VAL A 13 -10.76 -0.16 2.49
CA VAL A 13 -10.58 -0.99 1.29
C VAL A 13 -9.22 -0.72 0.63
N TYR A 14 -8.80 0.54 0.54
CA TYR A 14 -7.49 0.90 0.01
C TYR A 14 -6.34 0.28 0.82
N LEU A 15 -6.36 0.44 2.14
CA LEU A 15 -5.32 -0.12 3.01
C LEU A 15 -5.35 -1.64 3.06
N SER A 16 -6.54 -2.24 3.00
CA SER A 16 -6.72 -3.70 2.91
C SER A 16 -6.18 -4.25 1.59
N PHE A 17 -6.40 -3.55 0.47
CA PHE A 17 -5.82 -3.92 -0.82
C PHE A 17 -4.29 -3.88 -0.78
N VAL A 18 -3.70 -2.80 -0.28
CA VAL A 18 -2.23 -2.66 -0.15
C VAL A 18 -1.64 -3.74 0.74
N PHE A 19 -2.33 -4.12 1.82
CA PHE A 19 -1.90 -5.24 2.65
C PHE A 19 -2.02 -6.58 1.93
N GLY A 20 -3.13 -6.82 1.22
CA GLY A 20 -3.32 -8.02 0.41
C GLY A 20 -2.24 -8.17 -0.67
N LEU A 21 -1.74 -7.07 -1.25
CA LEU A 21 -0.61 -7.11 -2.19
C LEU A 21 0.64 -7.75 -1.59
N VAL A 22 0.96 -7.47 -0.31
CA VAL A 22 2.12 -8.09 0.36
C VAL A 22 1.99 -9.61 0.37
N TYR A 23 0.79 -10.12 0.63
CA TYR A 23 0.52 -11.55 0.59
C TYR A 23 0.56 -12.13 -0.81
N LEU A 24 0.06 -11.39 -1.82
CA LEU A 24 0.20 -11.80 -3.21
C LEU A 24 1.65 -11.92 -3.63
N PHE A 25 2.54 -11.05 -3.14
CA PHE A 25 3.96 -11.14 -3.44
C PHE A 25 4.64 -12.37 -2.87
N PHE A 26 4.14 -12.94 -1.75
CA PHE A 26 4.63 -14.22 -1.25
C PHE A 26 4.42 -15.37 -2.23
N GLU A 27 3.43 -15.28 -3.12
CA GLU A 27 3.18 -16.24 -4.19
C GLU A 27 3.81 -15.81 -5.52
N ALA A 28 3.75 -14.52 -5.85
CA ALA A 28 4.26 -13.98 -7.11
C ALA A 28 5.77 -14.20 -7.27
N TYR A 29 6.55 -14.03 -6.20
CA TYR A 29 8.01 -14.14 -6.22
C TYR A 29 8.47 -15.58 -6.46
N PRO A 30 7.99 -16.60 -5.73
CA PRO A 30 8.26 -18.00 -6.06
C PRO A 30 7.84 -18.38 -7.48
N VAL A 31 6.66 -17.98 -7.94
CA VAL A 31 6.20 -18.27 -9.31
C VAL A 31 7.14 -17.63 -10.34
N SER A 32 7.51 -16.36 -10.17
CA SER A 32 8.33 -15.68 -11.17
C SER A 32 9.81 -16.09 -11.15
N PHE A 33 10.42 -16.20 -9.97
CA PHE A 33 11.85 -16.49 -9.88
C PHE A 33 12.16 -17.99 -9.83
N SER A 34 11.31 -18.81 -9.21
CA SER A 34 11.53 -20.25 -9.14
C SER A 34 10.87 -21.00 -10.30
N GLU A 35 9.57 -20.79 -10.56
CA GLU A 35 8.86 -21.53 -11.62
C GLU A 35 9.24 -21.04 -13.03
N GLU A 36 9.17 -19.73 -13.31
CA GLU A 36 9.43 -19.20 -14.67
C GLU A 36 10.93 -19.10 -15.01
N ARG A 37 11.78 -18.75 -14.02
CA ARG A 37 13.23 -18.54 -14.23
C ARG A 37 14.11 -19.71 -13.77
N GLY A 38 13.56 -20.72 -13.11
CA GLY A 38 14.30 -21.90 -12.66
C GLY A 38 15.32 -21.64 -11.54
N MET A 39 15.23 -20.52 -10.83
CA MET A 39 16.15 -20.23 -9.72
C MET A 39 15.86 -21.17 -8.53
N SER A 40 16.90 -21.53 -7.79
CA SER A 40 16.72 -22.32 -6.57
C SER A 40 15.81 -21.58 -5.58
N PRO A 41 14.93 -22.27 -4.82
CA PRO A 41 13.98 -21.62 -3.93
C PRO A 41 14.63 -20.69 -2.89
N GLY A 42 15.85 -21.03 -2.44
CA GLY A 42 16.64 -20.18 -1.56
C GLY A 42 17.00 -18.84 -2.22
N VAL A 43 17.51 -18.86 -3.45
CA VAL A 43 17.87 -17.64 -4.20
C VAL A 43 16.64 -16.84 -4.58
N ALA A 44 15.55 -17.49 -4.97
CA ALA A 44 14.27 -16.82 -5.23
C ALA A 44 13.78 -16.05 -4.00
N SER A 45 13.92 -16.63 -2.80
CA SER A 45 13.52 -15.96 -1.54
C SER A 45 14.42 -14.77 -1.18
N LEU A 46 15.68 -14.75 -1.58
CA LEU A 46 16.57 -13.60 -1.36
C LEU A 46 16.05 -12.33 -2.05
N THR A 47 15.28 -12.47 -3.12
CA THR A 47 14.74 -11.31 -3.84
C THR A 47 13.77 -10.48 -3.00
N PHE A 48 13.17 -11.02 -1.93
CA PHE A 48 12.36 -10.26 -0.96
C PHE A 48 13.15 -9.17 -0.22
N ILE A 49 14.49 -9.26 -0.19
CA ILE A 49 15.35 -8.21 0.38
C ILE A 49 15.11 -6.86 -0.31
N SER A 50 14.77 -6.87 -1.61
CA SER A 50 14.42 -5.63 -2.33
C SER A 50 13.22 -4.90 -1.73
N ILE A 51 12.16 -5.64 -1.38
CA ILE A 51 10.97 -5.09 -0.71
C ILE A 51 11.36 -4.56 0.66
N LEU A 52 12.17 -5.31 1.41
CA LEU A 52 12.65 -4.89 2.73
C LEU A 52 13.47 -3.59 2.67
N LEU A 53 14.35 -3.44 1.68
CA LEU A 53 15.08 -2.19 1.43
C LEU A 53 14.12 -1.03 1.14
N GLY A 54 13.09 -1.26 0.33
CA GLY A 54 12.01 -0.29 0.11
C GLY A 54 11.31 0.13 1.40
N VAL A 55 10.98 -0.83 2.26
CA VAL A 55 10.36 -0.58 3.57
C VAL A 55 11.27 0.27 4.45
N PHE A 56 12.58 -0.03 4.53
CA PHE A 56 13.53 0.79 5.28
C PHE A 56 13.62 2.22 4.75
N CYS A 57 13.64 2.40 3.42
CA CYS A 57 13.63 3.73 2.80
C CYS A 57 12.36 4.50 3.18
N GLY A 58 11.20 3.83 3.17
CA GLY A 58 9.93 4.44 3.57
C GLY A 58 9.91 4.82 5.05
N CYS A 59 10.37 3.93 5.93
CA CYS A 59 10.52 4.23 7.36
C CYS A 59 11.48 5.40 7.62
N ALA A 60 12.61 5.47 6.92
CA ALA A 60 13.57 6.56 7.04
C ALA A 60 12.95 7.90 6.61
N LEU A 61 12.21 7.92 5.50
CA LEU A 61 11.46 9.10 5.05
C LEU A 61 10.45 9.57 6.11
N LEU A 62 9.69 8.63 6.68
CA LEU A 62 8.68 8.92 7.71
C LEU A 62 9.31 9.41 9.01
N ALA A 63 10.41 8.80 9.44
CA ALA A 63 11.17 9.24 10.61
C ALA A 63 11.70 10.67 10.40
N PHE A 64 12.29 10.95 9.23
CA PHE A 64 12.76 12.29 8.88
C PHE A 64 11.64 13.32 8.86
N THR A 65 10.48 13.01 8.27
CA THR A 65 9.34 13.94 8.25
C THR A 65 8.72 14.15 9.64
N THR A 66 8.83 13.17 10.54
CA THR A 66 8.32 13.30 11.92
C THR A 66 9.28 14.06 12.83
N THR A 67 10.60 13.98 12.61
CA THR A 67 11.62 14.66 13.44
C THR A 67 11.95 16.07 12.97
N THR A 68 11.63 16.40 11.71
CA THR A 68 11.82 17.76 11.17
C THR A 68 10.63 18.67 11.48
N ARG A 69 10.79 19.97 11.16
CA ARG A 69 9.70 20.96 11.07
C ARG A 69 8.69 20.57 9.97
N LEU A 70 8.31 19.32 9.78
CA LEU A 70 7.20 18.86 8.95
C LEU A 70 6.22 18.04 9.79
N ALA A 71 6.54 17.83 11.07
CA ALA A 71 5.62 17.32 12.07
C ALA A 71 4.35 18.19 12.12
N PRO A 72 3.15 17.59 12.22
CA PRO A 72 1.91 18.34 12.39
C PRO A 72 2.00 19.20 13.64
N ASN A 73 1.93 20.52 13.49
CA ASN A 73 1.83 21.46 14.58
C ASN A 73 0.63 22.38 14.33
N PRO A 74 -0.50 22.16 15.04
CA PRO A 74 -1.70 22.99 14.92
C PRO A 74 -1.42 24.47 15.21
N GLN A 75 -0.43 24.77 16.05
CA GLN A 75 -0.04 26.16 16.40
C GLN A 75 0.69 26.89 15.27
N GLU A 76 1.26 26.16 14.30
CA GLU A 76 1.92 26.72 13.10
C GLU A 76 1.04 26.63 11.83
N GLY A 77 -0.24 26.22 11.95
CA GLY A 77 -1.13 26.01 10.81
C GLY A 77 -0.83 24.73 10.00
N ARG A 78 -0.05 23.80 10.55
CA ARG A 78 0.34 22.54 9.90
C ARG A 78 -0.67 21.44 10.19
N PHE A 79 -1.66 21.32 9.32
CA PHE A 79 -2.72 20.33 9.42
C PHE A 79 -2.27 18.91 9.06
N GLN A 80 -3.06 17.93 9.53
CA GLN A 80 -2.98 16.49 9.28
C GLN A 80 -2.86 16.12 7.78
N GLU A 81 -3.14 17.06 6.88
CA GLU A 81 -3.03 16.95 5.42
C GLU A 81 -1.60 16.75 4.90
N THR A 82 -0.58 17.15 5.69
CA THR A 82 0.83 16.87 5.36
C THR A 82 1.11 15.36 5.32
N ARG A 83 0.39 14.57 6.13
CA ARG A 83 0.46 13.09 6.11
C ARG A 83 -0.11 12.51 4.81
N LEU A 84 -1.17 13.13 4.28
CA LEU A 84 -1.76 12.70 3.01
C LEU A 84 -0.85 12.99 1.83
N LEU A 85 -0.06 14.06 1.87
CA LEU A 85 0.91 14.34 0.81
C LEU A 85 1.93 13.19 0.66
N LEU A 86 2.44 12.68 1.77
CA LEU A 86 3.33 11.50 1.80
C LEU A 86 2.59 10.25 1.31
N MET A 87 1.33 10.08 1.70
CA MET A 87 0.49 8.97 1.22
C MET A 87 0.24 9.03 -0.30
N ILE A 88 0.07 10.23 -0.88
CA ILE A 88 -0.06 10.43 -2.33
C ILE A 88 1.24 10.03 -3.04
N ALA A 89 2.41 10.41 -2.49
CA ALA A 89 3.69 9.98 -3.05
C ALA A 89 3.84 8.44 -3.06
N GLY A 90 3.45 7.78 -1.97
CA GLY A 90 3.39 6.31 -1.93
C GLY A 90 2.37 5.73 -2.93
N ALA A 91 1.18 6.32 -3.02
CA ALA A 91 0.13 5.88 -3.95
C ALA A 91 0.54 6.02 -5.43
N ALA A 92 1.32 7.03 -5.78
CA ALA A 92 1.87 7.20 -7.12
C ALA A 92 3.02 6.23 -7.42
N THR A 93 3.84 5.94 -6.42
CA THR A 93 5.00 5.05 -6.57
C THR A 93 4.60 3.57 -6.66
N LEU A 94 3.48 3.18 -6.05
CA LEU A 94 2.98 1.81 -6.04
C LEU A 94 2.72 1.23 -7.45
N PRO A 95 1.89 1.86 -8.32
CA PRO A 95 1.66 1.35 -9.66
C PRO A 95 2.92 1.37 -10.53
N ILE A 96 3.82 2.35 -10.34
CA ILE A 96 5.11 2.39 -11.05
C ILE A 96 5.92 1.14 -10.72
N GLY A 97 6.05 0.79 -9.43
CA GLY A 97 6.74 -0.41 -9.00
C GLY A 97 6.07 -1.71 -9.51
N LEU A 98 4.74 -1.77 -9.47
CA LEU A 98 3.99 -2.93 -9.97
C LEU A 98 4.14 -3.15 -11.47
N PHE A 99 4.02 -2.10 -12.29
CA PHE A 99 4.24 -2.21 -13.73
C PHE A 99 5.69 -2.54 -14.06
N TRP A 100 6.65 -1.97 -13.34
CA TRP A 100 8.05 -2.33 -13.50
C TRP A 100 8.26 -3.83 -13.23
N PHE A 101 7.77 -4.35 -12.10
CA PHE A 101 7.87 -5.76 -11.77
C PHE A 101 7.20 -6.65 -12.83
N ALA A 102 6.01 -6.27 -13.30
CA ALA A 102 5.24 -7.01 -14.29
C ALA A 102 6.01 -7.19 -15.61
N TRP A 103 6.50 -6.10 -16.18
CA TRP A 103 7.09 -6.11 -17.53
C TRP A 103 8.57 -6.49 -17.55
N THR A 104 9.19 -6.67 -16.38
CA THR A 104 10.54 -7.22 -16.24
C THR A 104 10.56 -8.69 -15.82
N SER A 105 9.39 -9.34 -15.72
CA SER A 105 9.30 -10.73 -15.28
C SER A 105 9.68 -11.77 -16.34
N PHE A 106 9.81 -11.37 -17.62
CA PHE A 106 10.12 -12.30 -18.70
C PHE A 106 11.45 -13.04 -18.47
N PRO A 107 11.50 -14.37 -18.67
CA PRO A 107 12.73 -15.14 -18.52
C PRO A 107 13.90 -14.68 -19.42
N SER A 108 13.59 -14.02 -20.54
CA SER A 108 14.58 -13.44 -21.46
C SER A 108 15.29 -12.19 -20.92
N ILE A 109 14.70 -11.50 -19.95
CA ILE A 109 15.25 -10.29 -19.34
C ILE A 109 16.06 -10.69 -18.11
N ASN A 110 17.16 -9.99 -17.83
CA ASN A 110 17.94 -10.19 -16.61
C ASN A 110 17.04 -10.03 -15.35
N PRO A 111 17.18 -10.88 -14.31
CA PRO A 111 16.37 -10.79 -13.09
C PRO A 111 16.57 -9.49 -12.28
N TRP A 112 17.70 -8.79 -12.43
CA TRP A 112 18.02 -7.59 -11.63
C TRP A 112 16.96 -6.47 -11.69
N PRO A 113 16.50 -6.02 -12.88
CA PRO A 113 15.40 -5.06 -12.99
C PRO A 113 14.14 -5.43 -12.19
N GLN A 114 13.75 -6.71 -12.22
CA GLN A 114 12.56 -7.20 -11.52
C GLN A 114 12.77 -7.20 -9.99
N ILE A 115 13.97 -7.56 -9.54
CA ILE A 115 14.35 -7.47 -8.12
C ILE A 115 14.32 -6.01 -7.67
N ILE A 116 14.90 -5.08 -8.43
CA ILE A 116 14.95 -3.66 -8.08
C ILE A 116 13.55 -3.05 -8.00
N ALA A 117 12.60 -3.50 -8.82
CA ALA A 117 11.20 -3.07 -8.75
C ALA A 117 10.53 -3.35 -7.38
N GLY A 118 11.05 -4.30 -6.59
CA GLY A 118 10.60 -4.54 -5.22
C GLY A 118 10.82 -3.35 -4.28
N VAL A 119 11.83 -2.50 -4.53
CA VAL A 119 12.14 -1.32 -3.71
C VAL A 119 10.99 -0.28 -3.74
N PRO A 120 10.56 0.25 -4.90
CA PRO A 120 9.44 1.18 -4.94
C PRO A 120 8.12 0.56 -4.44
N ILE A 121 7.91 -0.75 -4.63
CA ILE A 121 6.74 -1.46 -4.08
C ILE A 121 6.78 -1.43 -2.54
N GLY A 122 7.87 -1.87 -1.92
CA GLY A 122 8.03 -1.92 -0.47
C GLY A 122 7.94 -0.53 0.17
N PHE A 123 8.56 0.47 -0.45
CA PHE A 123 8.45 1.88 -0.06
C PHE A 123 7.00 2.34 -0.04
N SER A 124 6.25 2.06 -1.12
CA SER A 124 4.87 2.49 -1.24
C SER A 124 3.97 1.83 -0.20
N VAL A 125 4.11 0.51 -0.01
CA VAL A 125 3.32 -0.27 0.95
C VAL A 125 3.46 0.31 2.36
N ILE A 126 4.70 0.57 2.82
CA ILE A 126 4.91 1.07 4.19
C ILE A 126 4.42 2.50 4.37
N VAL A 127 4.68 3.38 3.39
CA VAL A 127 4.29 4.80 3.47
C VAL A 127 2.77 4.93 3.47
N ILE A 128 2.08 4.21 2.58
CA ILE A 128 0.62 4.19 2.53
C ILE A 128 0.03 3.64 3.83
N THR A 129 0.56 2.52 4.33
CA THR A 129 0.02 1.86 5.52
C THR A 129 0.17 2.72 6.77
N LEU A 130 1.36 3.26 7.02
CA LEU A 130 1.62 4.04 8.24
C LEU A 130 0.91 5.39 8.21
N GLN A 131 0.95 6.11 7.09
CA GLN A 131 0.23 7.39 7.01
C GLN A 131 -1.28 7.19 7.00
N GLY A 132 -1.77 6.11 6.41
CA GLY A 132 -3.18 5.76 6.49
C GLY A 132 -3.66 5.49 7.91
N LEU A 133 -2.91 4.68 8.67
CA LEU A 133 -3.22 4.43 10.08
C LEU A 133 -3.23 5.72 10.91
N ASN A 134 -2.19 6.55 10.75
CA ASN A 134 -2.11 7.83 11.44
C ASN A 134 -3.28 8.75 11.08
N TYR A 135 -3.69 8.81 9.82
CA TYR A 135 -4.81 9.63 9.38
C TYR A 135 -6.15 9.19 10.01
N ILE A 136 -6.40 7.89 10.13
CA ILE A 136 -7.61 7.38 10.79
C ILE A 136 -7.62 7.78 12.27
N ILE A 137 -6.50 7.64 12.96
CA ILE A 137 -6.37 8.04 14.37
C ILE A 137 -6.66 9.53 14.53
N ASP A 138 -6.06 10.33 13.65
CA ASP A 138 -6.15 11.79 13.62
C ASP A 138 -7.57 12.28 13.31
N CYS A 139 -8.35 11.56 12.49
CA CYS A 139 -9.73 11.92 12.16
C CYS A 139 -10.75 11.44 13.20
N TYR A 140 -10.58 10.23 13.75
CA TYR A 140 -11.59 9.60 14.61
C TYR A 140 -11.20 9.60 16.09
N THR A 141 -10.65 10.69 16.62
CA THR A 141 -10.04 10.74 17.97
C THR A 141 -10.85 10.06 19.10
N VAL A 142 -12.18 10.21 19.12
CA VAL A 142 -13.07 9.58 20.13
C VAL A 142 -13.37 8.10 19.85
N ASN A 143 -13.41 7.70 18.58
CA ASN A 143 -13.78 6.35 18.15
C ASN A 143 -12.63 5.61 17.43
N ALA A 144 -11.39 6.07 17.60
CA ALA A 144 -10.22 5.63 16.85
C ALA A 144 -9.97 4.14 17.03
N ASN A 145 -10.09 3.63 18.27
CA ASN A 145 -9.89 2.21 18.57
C ASN A 145 -10.88 1.32 17.81
N SER A 146 -12.15 1.73 17.72
CA SER A 146 -13.17 0.97 17.00
C SER A 146 -12.97 1.05 15.48
N ALA A 147 -12.59 2.22 14.96
CA ALA A 147 -12.26 2.40 13.54
C ALA A 147 -11.03 1.57 13.12
N LEU A 148 -9.98 1.56 13.94
CA LEU A 148 -8.79 0.74 13.74
C LEU A 148 -9.09 -0.75 13.82
N ALA A 149 -9.92 -1.18 14.78
CA ALA A 149 -10.33 -2.59 14.87
C ALA A 149 -11.10 -3.04 13.63
N ALA A 150 -12.05 -2.22 13.16
CA ALA A 150 -12.82 -2.47 11.96
C ALA A 150 -11.92 -2.53 10.70
N MET A 151 -10.99 -1.58 10.56
CA MET A 151 -10.01 -1.58 9.47
C MET A 151 -9.12 -2.83 9.52
N THR A 152 -8.61 -3.18 10.69
CA THR A 152 -7.75 -4.35 10.89
C THR A 152 -8.50 -5.63 10.53
N PHE A 153 -9.77 -5.74 10.90
CA PHE A 153 -10.62 -6.88 10.55
C PHE A 153 -10.75 -7.06 9.03
N VAL A 154 -11.11 -6.00 8.28
CA VAL A 154 -11.23 -6.07 6.81
C VAL A 154 -9.88 -6.33 6.17
N ARG A 155 -8.82 -5.70 6.68
CA ARG A 155 -7.45 -5.93 6.23
C ARG A 155 -7.03 -7.40 6.40
N SER A 156 -7.30 -8.01 7.54
CA SER A 156 -7.01 -9.43 7.76
C SER A 156 -7.82 -10.34 6.82
N TRP A 157 -9.06 -9.98 6.51
CA TRP A 157 -9.86 -10.71 5.51
C TRP A 157 -9.21 -10.70 4.12
N PHE A 158 -8.70 -9.55 3.68
CA PHE A 158 -7.98 -9.44 2.41
C PHE A 158 -6.67 -10.24 2.44
N GLY A 159 -5.92 -10.18 3.55
CA GLY A 159 -4.71 -10.98 3.74
C GLY A 159 -4.96 -12.48 3.70
N ALA A 160 -6.12 -12.95 4.16
CA ALA A 160 -6.53 -14.36 4.06
C ALA A 160 -7.08 -14.73 2.67
N ALA A 161 -7.86 -13.85 2.05
CA ALA A 161 -8.53 -14.12 0.77
C ALA A 161 -7.56 -14.12 -0.40
N PHE A 162 -6.58 -13.21 -0.42
CA PHE A 162 -5.71 -13.00 -1.57
C PHE A 162 -4.81 -14.20 -1.90
N PRO A 163 -4.13 -14.83 -0.93
CA PRO A 163 -3.37 -16.07 -1.15
C PRO A 163 -4.18 -17.21 -1.76
N LEU A 164 -5.46 -17.35 -1.39
CA LEU A 164 -6.30 -18.48 -1.83
C LEU A 164 -6.45 -18.54 -3.36
N PHE A 165 -6.46 -17.40 -4.03
CA PHE A 165 -6.54 -17.33 -5.50
C PHE A 165 -5.24 -16.92 -6.17
N ALA A 166 -4.24 -16.46 -5.41
CA ALA A 166 -2.96 -15.96 -5.91
C ALA A 166 -2.27 -16.94 -6.86
N GLY A 167 -2.05 -18.18 -6.41
CA GLY A 167 -1.36 -19.19 -7.22
C GLY A 167 -2.08 -19.50 -8.54
N ILE A 168 -3.42 -19.56 -8.51
CA ILE A 168 -4.22 -19.78 -9.72
C ILE A 168 -4.12 -18.58 -10.66
N MET A 169 -4.22 -17.36 -10.12
CA MET A 169 -4.13 -16.12 -10.88
C MET A 169 -2.78 -15.99 -11.59
N PHE A 170 -1.68 -16.20 -10.87
CA PHE A 170 -0.33 -16.09 -11.43
C PHE A 170 -0.03 -17.17 -12.47
N ARG A 171 -0.47 -18.42 -12.26
CA ARG A 171 -0.24 -19.51 -13.24
C ARG A 171 -1.14 -19.42 -14.48
N LYS A 172 -2.38 -18.94 -14.36
CA LYS A 172 -3.29 -18.83 -15.51
C LYS A 172 -3.05 -17.57 -16.34
N LEU A 173 -2.81 -16.44 -15.67
CA LEU A 173 -2.67 -15.14 -16.34
C LEU A 173 -1.20 -14.84 -16.69
N GLY A 174 -0.26 -15.53 -16.04
CA GLY A 174 1.17 -15.23 -16.11
C GLY A 174 1.54 -14.06 -15.20
N VAL A 175 2.80 -14.01 -14.77
CA VAL A 175 3.30 -12.96 -13.86
C VAL A 175 3.10 -11.54 -14.43
N PRO A 176 3.34 -11.26 -15.73
CA PRO A 176 3.17 -9.91 -16.27
C PRO A 176 1.72 -9.40 -16.16
N TRP A 177 0.74 -10.19 -16.61
CA TRP A 177 -0.65 -9.74 -16.64
C TRP A 177 -1.31 -9.81 -15.27
N ALA A 178 -0.96 -10.80 -14.43
CA ALA A 178 -1.41 -10.86 -13.04
C ALA A 178 -0.98 -9.61 -12.28
N THR A 179 0.31 -9.24 -12.36
CA THR A 179 0.83 -8.06 -11.68
C THR A 179 0.30 -6.76 -12.30
N SER A 180 0.13 -6.69 -13.63
CA SER A 180 -0.46 -5.52 -14.29
C SER A 180 -1.92 -5.29 -13.89
N THR A 181 -2.70 -6.35 -13.69
CA THR A 181 -4.08 -6.24 -13.19
C THR A 181 -4.12 -5.59 -11.81
N LEU A 182 -3.20 -5.98 -10.92
CA LEU A 182 -3.03 -5.36 -9.61
C LEU A 182 -2.58 -3.89 -9.74
N ALA A 183 -1.71 -3.58 -10.71
CA ALA A 183 -1.26 -2.22 -11.01
C ALA A 183 -2.41 -1.32 -11.49
N PHE A 184 -3.32 -1.83 -12.32
CA PHE A 184 -4.52 -1.09 -12.75
C PHE A 184 -5.45 -0.80 -11.57
N ILE A 185 -5.64 -1.76 -10.65
CA ILE A 185 -6.41 -1.54 -9.42
C ILE A 185 -5.73 -0.48 -8.54
N ALA A 186 -4.40 -0.54 -8.40
CA ALA A 186 -3.63 0.49 -7.69
C ALA A 186 -3.79 1.88 -8.33
N CYS A 187 -3.81 1.97 -9.66
CA CYS A 187 -4.08 3.22 -10.38
C CYS A 187 -5.49 3.75 -10.14
N ALA A 188 -6.50 2.87 -10.14
CA ALA A 188 -7.88 3.24 -9.84
C ALA A 188 -8.05 3.75 -8.40
N LEU A 189 -7.21 3.28 -7.48
CA LEU A 189 -7.19 3.69 -6.08
C LEU A 189 -6.28 4.89 -5.79
N LEU A 190 -5.41 5.29 -6.72
CA LEU A 190 -4.52 6.45 -6.59
C LEU A 190 -5.27 7.78 -6.33
N PRO A 191 -6.44 8.07 -6.95
CA PRO A 191 -7.20 9.28 -6.66
C PRO A 191 -7.73 9.35 -5.23
N VAL A 192 -7.84 8.23 -4.51
CA VAL A 192 -8.41 8.16 -3.17
C VAL A 192 -7.69 9.11 -2.20
N PRO A 193 -6.37 8.99 -1.95
CA PRO A 193 -5.65 9.92 -1.08
C PRO A 193 -5.66 11.38 -1.59
N VAL A 194 -5.70 11.60 -2.91
CA VAL A 194 -5.77 12.96 -3.50
C VAL A 194 -7.10 13.63 -3.19
N LEU A 195 -8.20 12.89 -3.33
CA LEU A 195 -9.55 13.35 -3.00
C LEU A 195 -9.64 13.68 -1.52
N PHE A 196 -9.08 12.84 -0.65
CA PHE A 196 -9.04 13.12 0.78
C PHE A 196 -8.15 14.31 1.16
N TYR A 197 -7.07 14.56 0.41
CA TYR A 197 -6.25 15.76 0.62
C TYR A 197 -7.02 17.03 0.27
N LYS A 198 -7.68 17.06 -0.90
CA LYS A 198 -8.37 18.27 -1.40
C LYS A 198 -9.71 18.54 -0.71
N PHE A 199 -10.43 17.49 -0.33
CA PHE A 199 -11.78 17.60 0.25
C PHE A 199 -11.82 17.21 1.72
N GLY A 200 -10.68 16.93 2.37
CA GLY A 200 -10.61 16.42 3.74
C GLY A 200 -11.37 17.26 4.77
N ALA A 201 -11.36 18.59 4.63
CA ALA A 201 -12.13 19.48 5.51
C ALA A 201 -13.65 19.36 5.31
N LYS A 202 -14.11 19.33 4.05
CA LYS A 202 -15.54 19.17 3.70
C LYS A 202 -16.06 17.77 4.05
N ILE A 203 -15.21 16.77 3.85
CA ILE A 203 -15.45 15.36 4.17
C ILE A 203 -15.53 15.16 5.69
N ARG A 204 -14.66 15.80 6.48
CA ARG A 204 -14.72 15.78 7.95
C ARG A 204 -15.99 16.44 8.48
N SER A 205 -16.42 17.55 7.89
CA SER A 205 -17.68 18.23 8.28
C SER A 205 -18.95 17.41 8.01
N MET A 206 -18.86 16.34 7.21
CA MET A 206 -19.98 15.44 6.91
C MET A 206 -20.01 14.20 7.82
N SER A 207 -18.96 13.94 8.60
CA SER A 207 -18.92 12.79 9.51
C SER A 207 -19.65 13.10 10.82
N LYS A 208 -20.51 12.17 11.26
CA LYS A 208 -21.23 12.26 12.54
C LYS A 208 -20.33 12.06 13.77
N TYR A 209 -19.11 11.58 13.59
CA TYR A 209 -18.21 11.13 14.67
C TYR A 209 -16.90 11.93 14.76
N VAL A 210 -16.70 12.92 13.89
CA VAL A 210 -15.58 13.86 14.00
C VAL A 210 -16.02 15.03 14.88
N PRO A 211 -15.36 15.30 16.02
CA PRO A 211 -15.67 16.50 16.80
C PRO A 211 -15.33 17.75 15.99
N ASN A 212 -16.27 18.70 15.93
CA ASN A 212 -16.13 19.99 15.24
C ASN A 212 -14.93 20.80 15.73
#